data_AF-A0A932J034-F1
#
_entry.id   AF-A0A932J034-F1
#
_cell.length_a   1.000
_cell.length_b   1.000
_cell.length_c   1.000
_cell.angle_alpha   90.00
_cell.angle_beta   90.00
_cell.angle_gamma   90.00
#
_symmetry.space_group_name_H-M   'P 1'
#
loop_
_entity.id
_entity.type
_entity.pdbx_description
1 polymer ?
#
loop_
_entity_poly.entity_id
_entity_poly.type
_entity_poly.pdbx_seq_one_letter_code
_entity_poly.pdbx_strand_id
1 'polypeptide(L)'
;MLEDNYLETLEKLAAPTMDMHRALSFLAQEISSVDAYNQRYDACTDPELRLIIGHHRDKKKALIAMLLEWVRRRDVVFDKHLHHSLFKAGPITAPIQSEE
;
A
#
# COMPACT_ATOMS: atom_id res chain seq x y z
N MET A 1 -10.18 3.94 12.21
CA MET A 1 -8.83 3.41 11.97
C MET A 1 -9.00 1.92 11.73
N LEU A 2 -8.32 1.33 10.74
CA LEU A 2 -8.41 -0.11 10.48
C LEU A 2 -7.74 -0.83 11.66
N GLU A 3 -8.54 -1.11 12.69
CA GLU A 3 -8.29 -2.17 13.66
C GLU A 3 -8.01 -3.46 12.88
N ASP A 4 -7.09 -4.30 13.37
CA ASP A 4 -6.70 -5.59 12.77
C ASP A 4 -7.92 -6.53 12.69
N ASN A 5 -8.79 -6.28 11.71
CA ASN A 5 -10.03 -7.02 11.50
C ASN A 5 -9.71 -8.26 10.69
N TYR A 6 -9.19 -9.28 11.37
CA TYR A 6 -9.25 -10.64 10.87
C TYR A 6 -10.72 -11.04 10.69
N LEU A 7 -11.09 -11.43 9.48
CA LEU A 7 -12.45 -11.88 9.16
C LEU A 7 -12.73 -13.31 9.65
N GLU A 8 -11.66 -14.10 9.82
CA GLU A 8 -11.71 -15.49 10.29
C GLU A 8 -10.98 -15.62 11.63
N THR A 9 -11.29 -16.66 12.39
CA THR A 9 -10.65 -16.90 13.69
C THR A 9 -9.16 -17.23 13.50
N LEU A 10 -8.30 -16.71 14.38
CA LEU A 10 -6.84 -16.82 14.25
C LEU A 10 -6.36 -18.28 14.22
N GLU A 11 -7.05 -19.19 14.91
CA GLU A 11 -6.71 -20.61 14.96
C GLU A 11 -6.86 -21.31 13.60
N LYS A 12 -7.67 -20.73 12.70
CA LYS A 12 -7.86 -21.25 11.33
C LYS A 12 -6.84 -20.71 10.33
N LEU A 13 -6.04 -19.72 10.73
CA LEU A 13 -5.12 -19.03 9.84
C LEU A 13 -3.71 -19.59 9.98
N ALA A 14 -3.09 -19.92 8.86
CA ALA A 14 -1.68 -20.28 8.83
C ALA A 14 -0.81 -19.04 9.12
N ALA A 15 0.37 -19.24 9.73
CA ALA A 15 1.30 -18.16 10.03
C ALA A 15 1.65 -17.27 8.81
N PRO A 16 1.90 -17.82 7.61
CA PRO A 16 2.15 -16.98 6.42
C PRO A 16 0.96 -16.10 6.03
N THR A 17 -0.27 -16.59 6.22
CA THR A 17 -1.49 -15.81 5.95
C THR A 17 -1.63 -14.65 6.92
N MET A 18 -1.32 -14.88 8.20
CA MET A 18 -1.33 -13.82 9.21
C MET A 18 -0.25 -12.77 8.93
N ASP A 19 0.96 -13.17 8.53
CA ASP A 19 2.02 -12.22 8.15
C ASP A 19 1.66 -11.42 6.89
N MET A 20 1.04 -12.07 5.90
CA MET A 20 0.53 -11.36 4.72
C MET A 20 -0.57 -10.36 5.11
N HIS A 21 -1.50 -10.74 6.00
CA HIS A 21 -2.52 -9.83 6.52
C HIS A 21 -1.88 -8.60 7.19
N ARG A 22 -0.90 -8.80 8.08
CA ARG A 22 -0.16 -7.69 8.73
C ARG A 22 0.45 -6.75 7.69
N ALA A 23 1.12 -7.29 6.67
CA ALA A 23 1.74 -6.49 5.63
C ALA A 23 0.71 -5.69 4.80
N LEU A 24 -0.40 -6.32 4.39
CA LEU A 24 -1.45 -5.68 3.60
C LEU A 24 -2.24 -4.65 4.40
N SER A 25 -2.58 -4.95 5.66
CA SER A 25 -3.24 -4.01 6.56
C SER A 25 -2.37 -2.79 6.81
N PHE A 26 -1.06 -2.99 7.04
CA PHE A 26 -0.14 -1.87 7.20
C PHE A 26 0.01 -1.06 5.90
N LEU A 27 0.14 -1.72 4.75
CA LEU A 27 0.17 -1.06 3.44
C LEU A 27 -1.06 -0.17 3.22
N ALA A 28 -2.26 -0.68 3.52
CA ALA A 28 -3.52 0.06 3.38
C ALA A 28 -3.59 1.28 4.31
N GLN A 29 -3.10 1.15 5.56
CA GLN A 29 -3.02 2.26 6.51
C GLN A 29 -2.07 3.36 6.00
N GLU A 30 -0.92 2.99 5.45
CA GLU A 30 0.06 3.95 4.94
C GLU A 30 -0.47 4.68 3.69
N ILE A 31 -1.16 3.98 2.78
CA ILE A 31 -1.86 4.60 1.63
C ILE A 31 -2.92 5.59 2.12
N SER A 32 -3.76 5.19 3.07
CA SER A 32 -4.78 6.07 3.67
C SER A 32 -4.15 7.30 4.33
N SER A 33 -2.98 7.12 4.95
CA SER A 33 -2.22 8.22 5.56
C SER A 33 -1.69 9.19 4.52
N VAL A 34 -1.18 8.70 3.37
CA VAL A 34 -0.74 9.56 2.26
C VAL A 34 -1.89 10.43 1.75
N ASP A 35 -3.07 9.86 1.55
CA ASP A 35 -4.26 10.62 1.13
C ASP A 35 -4.63 11.70 2.15
N ALA A 36 -4.78 11.32 3.43
CA ALA A 36 -5.08 12.27 4.49
C ALA A 36 -4.05 13.40 4.60
N TYR A 37 -2.76 13.10 4.43
CA TYR A 37 -1.71 14.12 4.44
C TYR A 37 -1.71 14.99 3.19
N ASN A 38 -2.07 14.48 2.00
CA ASN A 38 -2.26 15.32 0.83
C ASN A 38 -3.36 16.36 1.07
N GLN A 39 -4.53 15.93 1.56
CA GLN A 39 -5.64 16.83 1.86
C GLN A 39 -5.23 17.89 2.90
N ARG A 40 -4.52 17.48 3.97
CA ARG A 40 -4.01 18.40 4.99
C ARG A 40 -2.95 19.35 4.44
N TYR A 41 -2.06 18.87 3.58
CA TYR A 41 -1.01 19.69 2.97
C TYR A 41 -1.61 20.85 2.16
N ASP A 42 -2.60 20.54 1.31
CA ASP A 42 -3.27 21.51 0.46
C ASP A 42 -4.10 22.50 1.28
N ALA A 43 -4.81 22.04 2.32
CA ALA A 43 -5.63 22.89 3.17
C ALA A 43 -4.85 23.68 4.24
N CYS A 44 -3.61 23.28 4.57
CA CYS A 44 -2.82 23.92 5.63
C CYS A 44 -2.42 25.34 5.24
N THR A 45 -2.70 26.34 6.07
CA THR A 45 -2.37 27.75 5.80
C THR A 45 -1.03 28.20 6.40
N ASP A 46 -0.48 27.44 7.35
CA ASP A 46 0.81 27.71 7.98
C ASP A 46 1.96 27.09 7.17
N PRO A 47 2.94 27.89 6.71
CA PRO A 47 4.02 27.38 5.86
C PRO A 47 4.93 26.36 6.54
N GLU A 48 5.21 26.51 7.84
CA GLU A 48 6.12 25.63 8.58
C GLU A 48 5.45 24.28 8.84
N LEU A 49 4.19 24.29 9.27
CA LEU A 49 3.39 23.08 9.44
C LEU A 49 3.21 22.33 8.12
N ARG A 50 3.02 23.05 7.01
CA ARG A 50 2.90 22.43 5.68
C ARG A 50 4.18 21.65 5.31
N LEU A 51 5.37 22.15 5.65
CA LEU A 51 6.63 21.44 5.44
C LEU A 51 6.71 20.15 6.28
N ILE A 52 6.30 20.21 7.54
CA ILE A 52 6.25 19.04 8.42
C ILE A 52 5.30 17.98 7.84
N ILE A 53 4.08 18.39 7.45
CA ILE A 53 3.09 17.50 6.83
C ILE A 53 3.65 16.84 5.56
N GLY A 54 4.29 17.62 4.68
CA GLY A 54 4.89 17.11 3.44
C GLY A 54 5.98 16.08 3.69
N HIS A 55 6.86 16.33 4.65
CA HIS A 55 7.91 15.38 5.05
C HIS A 55 7.35 14.06 5.57
N HIS A 56 6.34 14.14 6.45
CA HIS A 56 5.67 12.94 6.95
C HIS A 56 4.99 12.17 5.82
N ARG A 57 4.26 12.84 4.92
CA ARG A 57 3.64 12.22 3.74
C ARG A 57 4.65 11.44 2.90
N ASP A 58 5.80 12.03 2.60
CA ASP A 58 6.74 11.41 1.67
C ASP A 58 7.48 10.23 2.31
N LYS A 59 7.68 10.23 3.63
CA LYS A 59 8.12 9.04 4.39
C LYS A 59 7.13 7.88 4.27
N LYS A 60 5.82 8.14 4.27
CA LYS A 60 4.78 7.12 4.09
C LYS A 60 4.89 6.45 2.72
N LYS A 61 5.20 7.20 1.65
CA LYS A 61 5.43 6.64 0.30
C LYS A 61 6.61 5.67 0.26
N ALA A 62 7.69 5.95 0.99
CA ALA A 62 8.81 5.04 1.12
C ALA A 62 8.40 3.73 1.84
N LEU A 63 7.63 3.84 2.92
CA LEU A 63 7.10 2.66 3.64
C LEU A 63 6.17 1.81 2.76
N ILE A 64 5.29 2.45 1.98
CA ILE A 64 4.44 1.77 0.98
C ILE A 64 5.28 0.94 0.01
N ALA A 65 6.35 1.52 -0.55
CA ALA A 65 7.23 0.81 -1.49
C ALA A 65 7.93 -0.39 -0.82
N MET A 66 8.41 -0.23 0.42
CA MET A 66 9.05 -1.30 1.18
C MET A 66 8.09 -2.46 1.50
N LEU A 67 6.86 -2.13 1.93
CA LEU A 67 5.82 -3.12 2.23
C LEU A 67 5.36 -3.85 0.96
N LEU A 68 5.13 -3.13 -0.12
CA LEU A 68 4.74 -3.71 -1.41
C LEU A 68 5.82 -4.66 -1.94
N GLU A 69 7.10 -4.31 -1.80
CA GLU A 69 8.20 -5.20 -2.16
C GLU A 69 8.25 -6.47 -1.30
N TRP A 70 7.96 -6.37 0.00
CA TRP A 70 7.87 -7.54 0.88
C TRP A 70 6.75 -8.49 0.45
N VAL A 71 5.59 -7.94 0.07
CA VAL A 71 4.43 -8.68 -0.47
C VAL A 71 4.80 -9.34 -1.80
N ARG A 72 5.38 -8.59 -2.75
CA ARG A 72 5.79 -9.08 -4.07
C ARG A 72 6.69 -10.33 -3.97
N ARG A 73 7.66 -10.34 -3.05
CA ARG A 73 8.58 -11.48 -2.88
C ARG A 73 7.92 -12.76 -2.36
N ARG A 74 6.68 -12.70 -1.88
CA ARG A 74 5.97 -13.81 -1.22
C ARG A 74 4.69 -14.23 -1.94
N ASP A 75 4.28 -13.49 -2.97
CA ASP A 75 3.09 -13.78 -3.76
C ASP A 75 3.45 -13.68 -5.25
N VAL A 76 3.54 -14.85 -5.89
CA VAL A 76 3.95 -14.99 -7.30
C VAL A 76 2.94 -14.37 -8.26
N VAL A 77 1.66 -14.28 -7.87
CA VAL A 77 0.61 -13.67 -8.68
C VAL A 77 0.74 -12.16 -8.61
N PHE A 78 0.95 -11.61 -7.40
CA PHE A 78 1.30 -10.19 -7.24
C PHE A 78 2.56 -9.83 -8.02
N ASP A 79 3.60 -10.66 -7.96
CA ASP A 79 4.83 -10.44 -8.70
C ASP A 79 4.61 -10.32 -10.20
N LYS A 80 3.87 -11.27 -10.79
CA LYS A 80 3.51 -11.28 -12.20
C LYS A 80 2.78 -9.99 -12.61
N HIS A 81 1.75 -9.61 -11.87
CA HIS A 81 0.95 -8.43 -12.21
C HIS A 81 1.71 -7.12 -12.01
N LEU A 82 2.53 -7.00 -10.96
CA LEU A 82 3.36 -5.81 -10.73
C LEU A 82 4.38 -5.63 -11.84
N HIS A 83 5.03 -6.70 -12.31
CA HIS A 83 5.96 -6.63 -13.45
C HIS A 83 5.30 -6.24 -14.78
N HIS A 84 4.06 -6.68 -14.98
CA HIS A 84 3.30 -6.33 -16.18
C HIS A 84 2.89 -4.85 -16.18
N SER A 85 2.47 -4.34 -15.03
CA SER A 85 1.85 -3.01 -14.91
C SER A 85 2.83 -1.87 -14.62
N LEU A 86 3.84 -2.09 -13.78
CA LEU A 86 4.71 -1.01 -13.31
C LEU A 86 5.78 -0.64 -14.33
N PHE A 87 6.13 0.66 -14.36
CA PHE A 87 7.22 1.22 -15.15
C PHE A 87 7.07 1.00 -16.68
N LYS A 88 5.83 0.97 -17.18
CA LYS A 88 5.51 0.91 -18.60
C LYS A 88 5.01 2.26 -19.11
N ALA A 89 5.21 2.53 -20.39
CA ALA A 89 4.63 3.68 -21.09
C ALA A 89 3.32 3.27 -21.78
N GLY A 90 2.46 4.25 -22.05
CA GLY A 90 1.15 4.04 -22.69
C GLY A 90 -0.01 3.85 -21.70
N PRO A 91 -1.22 3.56 -22.19
CA PRO A 91 -2.40 3.35 -21.34
C PRO A 91 -2.21 2.17 -20.37
N ILE A 92 -2.61 2.35 -19.10
CA ILE A 92 -2.49 1.30 -18.06
C ILE A 92 -3.44 0.13 -18.34
N THR A 93 -4.58 0.37 -18.97
CA THR A 93 -5.67 -0.59 -19.17
C THR A 93 -5.41 -1.64 -20.26
N ALA A 94 -4.16 -2.04 -20.51
CA ALA A 94 -3.89 -3.19 -21.37
C ALA A 94 -4.63 -4.41 -20.80
N PRO A 95 -5.24 -5.28 -21.65
CA PRO A 95 -6.13 -6.33 -21.17
C PRO A 95 -5.39 -7.22 -20.19
N ILE A 96 -5.88 -7.26 -18.95
CA ILE A 96 -5.53 -8.28 -17.96
C ILE A 96 -5.77 -9.59 -18.71
N GLN A 97 -4.71 -10.32 -19.04
CA GLN A 97 -4.85 -11.67 -19.59
C GLN A 97 -5.56 -12.46 -18.50
N SER A 98 -6.87 -12.64 -18.67
CA SER A 98 -7.66 -13.59 -17.91
C SER A 98 -7.04 -14.95 -18.18
N GLU A 99 -6.29 -15.47 -17.22
CA GLU A 99 -5.99 -16.88 -17.20
C GLU A 99 -7.32 -17.60 -16.90
N GLU A 100 -7.81 -18.33 -17.90
CA GLU A 100 -8.67 -19.50 -17.68
C GLU A 100 -7.96 -20.52 -16.78
#